data_AF-A0A7Y7TIE7-F1
#
_entry.id   AF-A0A7Y7TIE7-F1
#
_cell.length_a   1.000
_cell.length_b   1.000
_cell.length_c   1.000
_cell.angle_alpha   90.00
_cell.angle_beta   90.00
_cell.angle_gamma   90.00
#
_symmetry.space_group_name_H-M   'P 1'
#
loop_
_entity.id
_entity.type
_entity.pdbx_description
1 polymer ?
#
loop_
_entity_poly.entity_id
_entity_poly.type
_entity_poly.pdbx_seq_one_letter_code
_entity_poly.pdbx_strand_id
1 'polypeptide(L)'
;MFSLISLFCTVSQASADTSIGGAITTNTTWTLANSPYIVTSTMQVYGTATTPATLTIEPGVTVKFASGAGFQIGSGANKGALVANGTSTNRITFTRNAANGNWSNINFQTSATAAIEYTDIQYSSDVYIYSTSTTIKNTTIKDIVGSYGIYLSSTNPVLENVTITTNTTSYGMFLSTASPVITGGSLTNTSTTGNGIYGSGSPVISNYNISIVNSAAKYGLYLSGASTALSGPVL
;
A
#
# COMPACT_ATOMS: atom_id res chain seq x y z
N MET A 1 35.05 -16.84 -51.31
CA MET A 1 34.38 -17.11 -50.03
C MET A 1 34.10 -15.77 -49.39
N PHE A 2 32.91 -15.20 -49.60
CA PHE A 2 32.54 -13.89 -49.06
C PHE A 2 31.93 -14.09 -47.68
N SER A 3 32.60 -13.58 -46.64
CA SER A 3 32.12 -13.64 -45.25
C SER A 3 31.10 -12.53 -45.02
N LEU A 4 29.85 -12.92 -44.76
CA LEU A 4 28.77 -12.01 -44.39
C LEU A 4 28.88 -11.74 -42.88
N ILE A 5 29.24 -10.52 -42.51
CA ILE A 5 29.24 -10.09 -41.09
C ILE A 5 27.80 -9.69 -40.74
N SER A 6 27.11 -10.54 -39.98
CA SER A 6 25.81 -10.22 -39.39
C SER A 6 26.01 -9.32 -38.18
N LEU A 7 25.63 -8.05 -38.32
CA LEU A 7 25.60 -7.09 -37.22
C LEU A 7 24.31 -7.31 -36.41
N PHE A 8 24.42 -7.97 -35.25
CA PHE A 8 23.32 -8.02 -34.29
C PHE A 8 23.20 -6.66 -33.60
N CYS A 9 22.28 -5.83 -34.08
CA CYS A 9 21.83 -4.63 -33.38
C CYS A 9 20.90 -5.07 -32.24
N THR A 10 21.42 -5.17 -31.02
CA THR A 10 20.57 -5.31 -29.84
C THR A 10 19.86 -3.98 -29.62
N VAL A 11 18.59 -3.90 -30.00
CA VAL A 11 17.75 -2.76 -29.64
C VAL A 11 17.59 -2.80 -28.12
N SER A 12 18.29 -1.94 -27.39
CA SER A 12 17.94 -1.67 -26.01
C SER A 12 16.53 -1.08 -26.03
N GLN A 13 15.55 -1.79 -25.49
CA GLN A 13 14.22 -1.24 -25.29
C GLN A 13 14.36 -0.02 -24.37
N ALA A 14 14.30 1.17 -24.95
CA ALA A 14 14.21 2.39 -24.18
C ALA A 14 12.83 2.37 -23.51
N SER A 15 12.78 2.04 -22.22
CA SER A 15 11.59 2.30 -21.44
C SER A 15 11.50 3.81 -21.27
N ALA A 16 10.51 4.43 -21.91
CA ALA A 16 10.21 5.83 -21.71
C ALA A 16 9.46 5.95 -20.38
N ASP A 17 10.09 6.59 -19.39
CA ASP A 17 9.45 6.94 -18.12
C ASP A 17 8.12 7.66 -18.40
N THR A 18 7.00 7.05 -18.00
CA THR A 18 5.67 7.62 -18.25
C THR A 18 5.34 8.60 -17.12
N SER A 19 5.56 9.89 -17.35
CA SER A 19 5.24 10.95 -16.38
C SER A 19 3.76 11.24 -16.35
N ILE A 20 3.15 11.16 -15.16
CA ILE A 20 1.70 11.24 -14.95
C ILE A 20 1.34 12.04 -13.71
N GLY A 21 0.18 12.69 -13.76
CA GLY A 21 -0.41 13.45 -12.66
C GLY A 21 -1.89 13.73 -12.93
N GLY A 22 -2.63 14.10 -11.89
CA GLY A 22 -4.04 14.50 -12.01
C GLY A 22 -5.03 13.33 -11.90
N ALA A 23 -6.19 13.49 -12.54
CA ALA A 23 -7.32 12.57 -12.34
C ALA A 23 -7.41 11.47 -13.41
N ILE A 24 -7.62 10.23 -12.96
CA ILE A 24 -8.09 9.09 -13.74
C ILE A 24 -9.59 8.98 -13.51
N THR A 25 -10.36 9.42 -14.51
CA THR A 25 -11.84 9.49 -14.44
C THR A 25 -12.55 8.40 -15.23
N THR A 26 -11.79 7.57 -15.95
CA THR A 26 -12.25 6.39 -16.67
C THR A 26 -11.33 5.22 -16.39
N ASN A 27 -11.80 4.00 -16.66
CA ASN A 27 -10.98 2.81 -16.51
C ASN A 27 -9.67 2.94 -17.28
N THR A 28 -8.57 2.70 -16.59
CA THR A 28 -7.21 2.88 -17.09
C THR A 28 -6.36 1.71 -16.64
N THR A 29 -5.53 1.20 -17.55
CA THR A 29 -4.58 0.13 -17.24
C THR A 29 -3.17 0.67 -17.34
N TRP A 30 -2.40 0.47 -16.27
CA TRP A 30 -0.95 0.67 -16.27
C TRP A 30 -0.27 -0.65 -16.55
N THR A 31 0.46 -0.70 -17.65
CA THR A 31 1.01 -1.92 -18.21
C THR A 31 2.48 -2.07 -17.87
N LEU A 32 2.95 -3.31 -17.80
CA LEU A 32 4.37 -3.60 -17.56
C LEU A 32 5.27 -2.97 -18.65
N ALA A 33 4.79 -2.97 -19.90
CA ALA A 33 5.53 -2.43 -21.05
C ALA A 33 5.84 -0.92 -20.94
N ASN A 34 5.07 -0.18 -20.15
CA ASN A 34 5.23 1.27 -19.92
C ASN A 34 5.82 1.58 -18.53
N SER A 35 6.30 0.55 -17.82
CA SER A 35 6.92 0.71 -16.51
C SER A 35 8.39 1.17 -16.63
N PRO A 36 8.86 2.11 -15.79
CA PRO A 36 8.18 2.67 -14.63
C PRO A 36 7.22 3.83 -14.95
N TYR A 37 6.17 3.92 -14.14
CA TYR A 37 5.29 5.09 -14.11
C TYR A 37 5.84 6.11 -13.11
N ILE A 38 6.06 7.35 -13.54
CA ILE A 38 6.56 8.44 -12.69
C ILE A 38 5.42 9.37 -12.34
N VAL A 39 4.94 9.28 -11.10
CA VAL A 39 3.86 10.11 -10.56
C VAL A 39 4.44 11.43 -10.06
N THR A 40 4.18 12.53 -10.76
CA THR A 40 4.75 13.85 -10.48
C THR A 40 3.86 14.73 -9.59
N SER A 41 2.58 14.39 -9.48
CA SER A 41 1.61 15.02 -8.58
C SER A 41 0.58 13.98 -8.12
N THR A 42 -0.19 14.27 -7.08
CA THR A 42 -1.18 13.32 -6.57
C THR A 42 -2.13 12.85 -7.67
N MET A 43 -2.16 11.53 -7.86
CA MET A 43 -3.07 10.86 -8.76
C MET A 43 -4.41 10.65 -8.07
N GLN A 44 -5.49 11.07 -8.70
CA GLN A 44 -6.84 10.92 -8.17
C GLN A 44 -7.62 9.94 -9.03
N VAL A 45 -8.06 8.81 -8.48
CA VAL A 45 -8.80 7.79 -9.21
C VAL A 45 -10.25 7.84 -8.74
N TYR A 46 -11.13 8.46 -9.51
CA TYR A 46 -12.56 8.50 -9.23
C TYR A 46 -13.37 8.79 -10.50
N GLY A 47 -14.51 8.14 -10.65
CA GLY A 47 -15.52 8.43 -11.66
C GLY A 47 -16.65 9.26 -11.07
N THR A 48 -17.89 8.81 -11.24
CA THR A 48 -19.08 9.42 -10.64
C THR A 48 -19.61 8.56 -9.47
N ALA A 49 -20.72 8.97 -8.87
CA ALA A 49 -21.40 8.19 -7.83
C ALA A 49 -21.99 6.86 -8.34
N THR A 50 -22.23 6.73 -9.64
CA THR A 50 -22.83 5.55 -10.26
C THR A 50 -21.89 4.82 -11.22
N THR A 51 -20.90 5.53 -11.78
CA THR A 51 -19.94 4.98 -12.74
C THR A 51 -18.53 5.09 -12.16
N PRO A 52 -17.96 4.03 -11.58
CA PRO A 52 -16.62 4.07 -11.01
C PRO A 52 -15.55 4.22 -12.08
N ALA A 53 -14.43 4.86 -11.73
CA ALA A 53 -13.18 4.76 -12.48
C ALA A 53 -12.25 3.74 -11.80
N THR A 54 -11.69 2.81 -12.57
CA THR A 54 -10.77 1.80 -12.08
C THR A 54 -9.37 2.03 -12.64
N LEU A 55 -8.37 2.12 -11.76
CA LEU A 55 -6.97 1.97 -12.13
C LEU A 55 -6.57 0.51 -11.92
N THR A 56 -6.24 -0.18 -13.01
CA THR A 56 -5.66 -1.53 -12.98
C THR A 56 -4.17 -1.43 -13.23
N ILE A 57 -3.36 -2.04 -12.37
CA ILE A 57 -1.90 -2.07 -12.51
C ILE A 57 -1.49 -3.52 -12.75
N GLU A 58 -0.82 -3.77 -13.87
CA GLU A 58 -0.37 -5.11 -14.25
C GLU A 58 0.74 -5.64 -13.30
N PRO A 59 0.86 -6.97 -13.14
CA PRO A 59 1.98 -7.57 -12.42
C PRO A 59 3.34 -7.08 -12.91
N GLY A 60 4.28 -6.86 -11.98
CA GLY A 60 5.64 -6.42 -12.26
C GLY A 60 5.81 -4.90 -12.45
N VAL A 61 4.72 -4.13 -12.51
CA VAL A 61 4.81 -2.68 -12.68
C VAL A 61 5.47 -2.03 -11.46
N THR A 62 6.46 -1.18 -11.72
CA THR A 62 7.00 -0.20 -10.78
C THR A 62 6.34 1.16 -10.98
N VAL A 63 5.86 1.75 -9.88
CA VAL A 63 5.31 3.11 -9.78
C VAL A 63 6.20 3.91 -8.85
N LYS A 64 6.74 5.02 -9.34
CA LYS A 64 7.64 5.91 -8.62
C LYS A 64 6.99 7.27 -8.38
N PHE A 65 6.97 7.73 -7.13
CA PHE A 65 6.36 9.00 -6.76
C PHE A 65 7.40 10.10 -6.51
N ALA A 66 7.15 11.28 -7.06
CA ALA A 66 7.84 12.49 -6.65
C ALA A 66 7.54 12.82 -5.18
N SER A 67 8.41 13.63 -4.56
CA SER A 67 8.22 14.08 -3.18
C SER A 67 6.86 14.76 -3.01
N GLY A 68 6.10 14.33 -2.00
CA GLY A 68 4.76 14.85 -1.72
C GLY A 68 3.64 14.38 -2.67
N ALA A 69 3.95 13.69 -3.77
CA ALA A 69 2.92 13.05 -4.61
C ALA A 69 2.34 11.82 -3.90
N GLY A 70 1.16 11.38 -4.32
CA GLY A 70 0.52 10.20 -3.75
C GLY A 70 -0.64 9.69 -4.60
N PHE A 71 -1.43 8.81 -4.01
CA PHE A 71 -2.67 8.31 -4.59
C PHE A 71 -3.85 8.66 -3.73
N GLN A 72 -4.91 9.15 -4.35
CA GLN A 72 -6.24 9.23 -3.76
C GLN A 72 -7.19 8.35 -4.57
N ILE A 73 -7.81 7.36 -3.94
CA ILE A 73 -8.81 6.50 -4.55
C ILE A 73 -10.18 6.87 -3.96
N GLY A 74 -11.14 7.16 -4.83
CA GLY A 74 -12.44 7.70 -4.42
C GLY A 74 -12.38 9.18 -4.00
N SER A 75 -13.54 9.83 -3.98
CA SER A 75 -13.67 11.22 -3.51
C SER A 75 -15.11 11.52 -3.12
N GLY A 76 -15.43 11.45 -1.82
CA GLY A 76 -16.79 11.65 -1.32
C GLY A 76 -17.76 10.60 -1.89
N ALA A 77 -18.75 11.05 -2.66
CA ALA A 77 -19.67 10.15 -3.35
C ALA A 77 -19.08 9.53 -4.64
N ASN A 78 -18.02 10.11 -5.19
CA ASN A 78 -17.43 9.64 -6.45
C ASN A 78 -16.61 8.37 -6.23
N LYS A 79 -16.97 7.32 -6.97
CA LYS A 79 -16.40 5.98 -6.80
C LYS A 79 -15.08 5.83 -7.54
N GLY A 80 -14.10 5.27 -6.86
CA GLY A 80 -12.79 4.93 -7.42
C GLY A 80 -12.39 3.52 -7.05
N ALA A 81 -11.65 2.84 -7.91
CA ALA A 81 -11.15 1.50 -7.66
C ALA A 81 -9.65 1.39 -7.99
N LEU A 82 -8.91 0.71 -7.13
CA LEU A 82 -7.53 0.30 -7.41
C LEU A 82 -7.46 -1.23 -7.47
N VAL A 83 -6.97 -1.75 -8.59
CA VAL A 83 -6.64 -3.17 -8.76
C VAL A 83 -5.14 -3.28 -8.98
N ALA A 84 -4.40 -3.63 -7.94
CA ALA A 84 -2.96 -3.82 -7.95
C ALA A 84 -2.65 -5.26 -7.53
N ASN A 85 -2.93 -6.20 -8.42
CA ASN A 85 -2.74 -7.62 -8.18
C ASN A 85 -1.49 -8.09 -8.92
N GLY A 86 -0.35 -8.06 -8.23
CA GLY A 86 0.88 -8.69 -8.69
C GLY A 86 0.79 -10.21 -8.61
N THR A 87 1.95 -10.85 -8.76
CA THR A 87 2.13 -12.28 -8.51
C THR A 87 3.32 -12.50 -7.59
N SER A 88 3.47 -13.72 -7.04
CA SER A 88 4.60 -14.06 -6.18
C SER A 88 5.97 -13.83 -6.84
N THR A 89 6.06 -13.93 -8.17
CA THR A 89 7.28 -13.71 -8.95
C THR A 89 7.34 -12.32 -9.60
N ASN A 90 6.20 -11.72 -9.94
CA ASN A 90 6.12 -10.39 -10.55
C ASN A 90 5.29 -9.46 -9.65
N ARG A 91 5.92 -9.00 -8.57
CA ARG A 91 5.30 -8.10 -7.59
C ARG A 91 5.17 -6.68 -8.16
N ILE A 92 4.12 -5.96 -7.75
CA ILE A 92 3.96 -4.54 -8.07
C ILE A 92 4.72 -3.72 -7.01
N THR A 93 5.47 -2.70 -7.42
CA THR A 93 6.24 -1.86 -6.48
C THR A 93 5.76 -0.41 -6.51
N PHE A 94 5.32 0.11 -5.37
CA PHE A 94 5.09 1.54 -5.12
C PHE A 94 6.27 2.10 -4.31
N THR A 95 7.01 3.06 -4.86
CA THR A 95 8.22 3.59 -4.23
C THR A 95 8.48 5.06 -4.55
N ARG A 96 9.44 5.69 -3.87
CA ARG A 96 9.88 7.06 -4.19
C ARG A 96 10.67 7.10 -5.51
N ASN A 97 10.55 8.20 -6.25
CA ASN A 97 11.33 8.45 -7.47
C ASN A 97 12.76 8.93 -7.16
N ALA A 98 12.93 9.66 -6.07
CA ALA A 98 14.21 10.21 -5.65
C ALA A 98 15.02 9.23 -4.78
N ALA A 99 16.33 9.43 -4.71
CA ALA A 99 17.20 8.62 -3.85
C ALA A 99 16.92 8.79 -2.36
N ASN A 100 16.37 9.93 -1.94
CA ASN A 100 16.06 10.29 -0.55
C ASN A 100 14.65 10.87 -0.43
N GLY A 101 14.18 11.02 0.81
CA GLY A 101 12.86 11.56 1.13
C GLY A 101 11.75 10.52 1.00
N ASN A 102 10.52 11.00 0.95
CA ASN A 102 9.33 10.16 0.90
C ASN A 102 8.29 10.78 -0.03
N TRP A 103 7.35 9.95 -0.44
CA TRP A 103 6.11 10.42 -1.05
C TRP A 103 5.01 10.47 0.00
N SER A 104 3.84 10.97 -0.37
CA SER A 104 2.70 11.13 0.52
C SER A 104 2.15 9.76 0.92
N ASN A 105 1.00 9.34 0.41
CA ASN A 105 0.39 8.08 0.81
C ASN A 105 -0.46 7.48 -0.29
N ILE A 106 -0.91 6.25 -0.05
CA ILE A 106 -2.07 5.69 -0.72
C ILE A 106 -3.26 5.95 0.19
N ASN A 107 -4.15 6.82 -0.26
CA ASN A 107 -5.30 7.30 0.48
C ASN A 107 -6.59 6.77 -0.16
N PHE A 108 -7.21 5.79 0.49
CA PHE A 108 -8.54 5.31 0.12
C PHE A 108 -9.59 6.11 0.88
N GLN A 109 -10.40 6.85 0.13
CA GLN A 109 -11.50 7.66 0.65
C GLN A 109 -12.80 6.86 0.70
N THR A 110 -13.85 7.48 1.25
CA THR A 110 -15.22 6.97 1.15
C THR A 110 -15.56 6.67 -0.32
N SER A 111 -16.28 5.57 -0.56
CA SER A 111 -16.65 5.07 -1.90
C SER A 111 -15.49 4.53 -2.75
N ALA A 112 -14.29 4.39 -2.18
CA ALA A 112 -13.22 3.63 -2.81
C ALA A 112 -13.49 2.12 -2.77
N THR A 113 -12.85 1.36 -3.65
CA THR A 113 -12.61 -0.08 -3.49
C THR A 113 -11.15 -0.40 -3.81
N ALA A 114 -10.61 -1.46 -3.22
CA ALA A 114 -9.25 -1.88 -3.50
C ALA A 114 -9.07 -3.39 -3.40
N ALA A 115 -8.35 -3.94 -4.38
CA ALA A 115 -7.72 -5.26 -4.32
C ALA A 115 -6.23 -5.05 -4.53
N ILE A 116 -5.44 -5.32 -3.48
CA ILE A 116 -3.99 -5.19 -3.49
C ILE A 116 -3.42 -6.55 -3.14
N GLU A 117 -2.66 -7.14 -4.05
CA GLU A 117 -2.06 -8.44 -3.82
C GLU A 117 -0.64 -8.49 -4.39
N TYR A 118 0.28 -9.18 -3.71
CA TYR A 118 1.68 -9.32 -4.12
C TYR A 118 2.33 -7.97 -4.46
N THR A 119 2.22 -7.02 -3.54
CA THR A 119 2.68 -5.64 -3.72
C THR A 119 3.74 -5.27 -2.68
N ASP A 120 4.71 -4.45 -3.07
CA ASP A 120 5.66 -3.79 -2.18
C ASP A 120 5.38 -2.29 -2.11
N ILE A 121 5.03 -1.77 -0.93
CA ILE A 121 4.82 -0.34 -0.68
C ILE A 121 5.98 0.16 0.18
N GLN A 122 6.72 1.16 -0.33
CA GLN A 122 7.98 1.61 0.25
C GLN A 122 8.06 3.13 0.29
N TYR A 123 8.65 3.69 1.34
CA TYR A 123 8.96 5.13 1.44
C TYR A 123 7.76 6.09 1.33
N SER A 124 6.55 5.61 1.62
CA SER A 124 5.40 6.51 1.83
C SER A 124 5.38 7.04 3.26
N SER A 125 4.59 8.08 3.49
CA SER A 125 4.21 8.52 4.83
C SER A 125 3.34 7.47 5.53
N ASP A 126 2.34 6.91 4.85
CA ASP A 126 1.47 5.84 5.36
C ASP A 126 0.68 5.16 4.23
N VAL A 127 -0.13 4.17 4.61
CA VAL A 127 -1.30 3.70 3.85
C VAL A 127 -2.54 4.07 4.66
N TYR A 128 -3.39 4.95 4.13
CA TYR A 128 -4.59 5.43 4.81
C TYR A 128 -5.86 4.85 4.17
N ILE A 129 -6.70 4.21 4.97
CA ILE A 129 -7.95 3.60 4.53
C ILE A 129 -9.08 4.18 5.36
N TYR A 130 -9.99 4.89 4.69
CA TYR A 130 -11.10 5.58 5.33
C TYR A 130 -12.45 5.16 4.77
N SER A 131 -13.32 4.62 5.63
CA SER A 131 -14.74 4.38 5.31
C SER A 131 -14.99 3.60 4.01
N THR A 132 -14.15 2.59 3.77
CA THR A 132 -14.26 1.68 2.63
C THR A 132 -13.92 0.25 3.07
N SER A 133 -14.35 -0.77 2.33
CA SER A 133 -13.82 -2.13 2.46
C SER A 133 -12.72 -2.34 1.42
N THR A 134 -11.56 -2.80 1.89
CA THR A 134 -10.40 -3.12 1.04
C THR A 134 -9.86 -4.49 1.40
N THR A 135 -9.24 -5.15 0.42
CA THR A 135 -8.52 -6.41 0.64
C THR A 135 -7.06 -6.22 0.27
N ILE A 136 -6.16 -6.54 1.21
CA ILE A 136 -4.71 -6.49 1.02
C ILE A 136 -4.14 -7.88 1.34
N LYS A 137 -3.49 -8.50 0.36
CA LYS A 137 -2.95 -9.85 0.48
C LYS A 137 -1.48 -9.92 0.08
N ASN A 138 -0.70 -10.80 0.72
CA ASN A 138 0.66 -11.14 0.28
C ASN A 138 1.57 -9.91 0.04
N THR A 139 1.37 -8.85 0.82
CA THR A 139 1.88 -7.50 0.56
C THR A 139 2.89 -7.12 1.63
N THR A 140 3.96 -6.44 1.22
CA THR A 140 4.99 -5.91 2.13
C THR A 140 4.89 -4.39 2.16
N ILE A 141 4.84 -3.83 3.36
CA ILE A 141 4.82 -2.41 3.64
C ILE A 141 6.05 -2.11 4.49
N LYS A 142 7.01 -1.35 3.95
CA LYS A 142 8.28 -1.11 4.63
C LYS A 142 8.81 0.29 4.40
N ASP A 143 9.79 0.69 5.21
CA ASP A 143 10.47 1.99 5.08
C ASP A 143 9.49 3.17 5.12
N ILE A 144 8.41 3.04 5.89
CA ILE A 144 7.35 4.05 6.05
C ILE A 144 7.83 5.11 7.03
N VAL A 145 7.68 6.39 6.66
CA VAL A 145 8.30 7.50 7.41
C VAL A 145 7.32 8.36 8.21
N GLY A 146 6.01 8.19 8.03
CA GLY A 146 5.00 8.96 8.76
C GLY A 146 4.72 8.41 10.16
N SER A 147 3.61 8.84 10.74
CA SER A 147 3.21 8.41 12.09
C SER A 147 2.66 6.99 12.15
N TYR A 148 2.23 6.44 11.00
CA TYR A 148 1.50 5.18 10.89
C TYR A 148 2.09 4.33 9.76
N GLY A 149 2.25 3.01 9.95
CA GLY A 149 2.46 2.10 8.82
C GLY A 149 1.19 1.98 7.98
N ILE A 150 0.11 1.55 8.64
CA ILE A 150 -1.26 1.60 8.11
C ILE A 150 -2.15 2.37 9.09
N TYR A 151 -2.96 3.29 8.59
CA TYR A 151 -4.02 3.93 9.35
C TYR A 151 -5.39 3.51 8.80
N LEU A 152 -6.13 2.76 9.62
CA LEU A 152 -7.51 2.35 9.38
C LEU A 152 -8.48 3.24 10.15
N SER A 153 -9.35 3.96 9.45
CA SER A 153 -10.38 4.82 10.04
C SER A 153 -11.78 4.43 9.57
N SER A 154 -12.65 4.03 10.51
CA SER A 154 -14.04 3.64 10.24
C SER A 154 -14.17 2.60 9.11
N THR A 155 -13.28 1.61 9.11
CA THR A 155 -13.11 0.62 8.03
C THR A 155 -12.85 -0.77 8.62
N ASN A 156 -13.23 -1.81 7.88
CA ASN A 156 -13.05 -3.20 8.27
C ASN A 156 -12.42 -4.00 7.10
N PRO A 157 -11.14 -3.74 6.76
CA PRO A 157 -10.48 -4.42 5.65
C PRO A 157 -10.10 -5.86 6.01
N VAL A 158 -9.79 -6.65 4.97
CA VAL A 158 -9.16 -7.96 5.13
C VAL A 158 -7.68 -7.84 4.80
N LEU A 159 -6.84 -8.18 5.78
CA LEU A 159 -5.37 -8.18 5.66
C LEU A 159 -4.88 -9.63 5.78
N GLU A 160 -4.40 -10.21 4.69
CA GLU A 160 -3.95 -11.60 4.64
C GLU A 160 -2.47 -11.69 4.27
N ASN A 161 -1.64 -12.29 5.10
CA ASN A 161 -0.20 -12.40 4.87
C ASN A 161 0.46 -11.03 4.56
N VAL A 162 0.11 -10.02 5.35
CA VAL A 162 0.64 -8.66 5.23
C VAL A 162 1.84 -8.50 6.16
N THR A 163 2.97 -8.08 5.62
CA THR A 163 4.19 -7.80 6.39
C THR A 163 4.42 -6.30 6.50
N ILE A 164 4.49 -5.78 7.72
CA ILE A 164 4.78 -4.36 8.01
C ILE A 164 6.13 -4.29 8.72
N THR A 165 7.06 -3.49 8.21
CA THR A 165 8.34 -3.22 8.89
C THR A 165 8.61 -1.72 8.93
N THR A 166 8.75 -1.18 10.13
CA THR A 166 8.94 0.25 10.37
C THR A 166 9.93 0.46 11.51
N ASN A 167 10.64 1.58 11.46
CA ASN A 167 11.60 2.00 12.48
C ASN A 167 11.40 3.47 12.91
N THR A 168 10.48 4.20 12.29
CA THR A 168 10.23 5.62 12.55
C THR A 168 8.80 5.92 12.97
N THR A 169 7.84 5.02 12.72
CA THR A 169 6.42 5.29 12.98
C THR A 169 6.06 5.19 14.47
N SER A 170 5.11 6.02 14.90
CA SER A 170 4.50 5.95 16.24
C SER A 170 3.65 4.68 16.42
N TYR A 171 3.06 4.19 15.34
CA TYR A 171 2.24 2.98 15.32
C TYR A 171 2.54 2.19 14.04
N GLY A 172 2.74 0.88 14.15
CA GLY A 172 2.82 0.03 12.96
C GLY A 172 1.46 -0.03 12.25
N MET A 173 0.39 -0.18 13.02
CA MET A 173 -0.99 -0.08 12.55
C MET A 173 -1.84 0.69 13.56
N PHE A 174 -2.58 1.68 13.09
CA PHE A 174 -3.50 2.45 13.93
C PHE A 174 -4.95 2.21 13.52
N LEU A 175 -5.79 1.88 14.51
CA LEU A 175 -7.21 1.61 14.35
C LEU A 175 -8.03 2.75 14.96
N SER A 176 -8.79 3.47 14.14
CA SER A 176 -9.75 4.48 14.60
C SER A 176 -11.16 4.00 14.31
N THR A 177 -11.77 3.34 15.29
CA THR A 177 -13.08 2.70 15.13
C THR A 177 -13.06 1.73 13.94
N ALA A 178 -12.06 0.86 13.91
CA ALA A 178 -11.81 -0.06 12.80
C ALA A 178 -11.69 -1.49 13.31
N SER A 179 -12.33 -2.43 12.62
CA SER A 179 -12.37 -3.85 12.97
C SER A 179 -11.89 -4.71 11.79
N PRO A 180 -10.60 -4.62 11.41
CA PRO A 180 -10.04 -5.45 10.34
C PRO A 180 -10.06 -6.93 10.71
N VAL A 181 -10.06 -7.78 9.68
CA VAL A 181 -9.70 -9.19 9.79
C VAL A 181 -8.24 -9.34 9.36
N ILE A 182 -7.37 -9.79 10.25
CA ILE A 182 -5.93 -9.92 10.05
C ILE A 182 -5.55 -11.39 10.21
N THR A 183 -5.00 -11.98 9.15
CA THR A 183 -4.62 -13.39 9.14
C THR A 183 -3.27 -13.60 8.47
N GLY A 184 -2.29 -14.15 9.19
CA GLY A 184 -0.98 -14.44 8.59
C GLY A 184 -0.13 -13.19 8.34
N GLY A 185 1.19 -13.33 8.41
CA GLY A 185 2.14 -12.23 8.19
C GLY A 185 2.72 -11.71 9.50
N SER A 186 3.20 -10.46 9.48
CA SER A 186 3.87 -9.89 10.65
C SER A 186 3.88 -8.36 10.66
N LEU A 187 3.98 -7.78 11.85
CA LEU A 187 4.30 -6.38 12.07
C LEU A 187 5.55 -6.31 12.94
N THR A 188 6.58 -5.60 12.47
CA THR A 188 7.75 -5.26 13.26
C THR A 188 7.91 -3.74 13.33
N ASN A 189 7.82 -3.16 14.53
CA ASN A 189 8.13 -1.75 14.78
C ASN A 189 9.37 -1.61 15.67
N THR A 190 10.47 -1.20 15.07
CA THR A 190 11.77 -1.01 15.76
C THR A 190 11.98 0.42 16.28
N SER A 191 10.97 1.29 16.20
CA SER A 191 10.99 2.60 16.86
C SER A 191 10.91 2.41 18.39
N THR A 192 11.85 2.97 19.14
CA THR A 192 11.85 2.95 20.62
C THR A 192 10.66 3.69 21.23
N THR A 193 10.02 4.57 20.45
CA THR A 193 8.81 5.29 20.84
C THR A 193 7.54 4.73 20.18
N GLY A 194 7.67 3.68 19.36
CA GLY A 194 6.59 3.12 18.56
C GLY A 194 5.80 2.00 19.25
N ASN A 195 4.56 1.83 18.81
CA ASN A 195 3.70 0.70 19.17
C ASN A 195 3.50 -0.22 17.95
N GLY A 196 2.96 -1.42 18.18
CA GLY A 196 2.56 -2.33 17.14
C GLY A 196 1.20 -1.93 16.55
N ILE A 197 0.16 -2.66 16.93
CA ILE A 197 -1.24 -2.37 16.61
C ILE A 197 -1.87 -1.60 17.78
N TYR A 198 -2.42 -0.43 17.50
CA TYR A 198 -2.94 0.45 18.54
C TYR A 198 -4.25 1.11 18.09
N GLY A 199 -5.24 1.23 18.98
CA GLY A 199 -6.39 2.10 18.73
C GLY A 199 -7.71 1.58 19.30
N SER A 200 -8.79 1.69 18.54
CA SER A 200 -10.14 1.27 18.92
C SER A 200 -10.85 0.48 17.82
N GLY A 201 -11.79 -0.37 18.23
CA GLY A 201 -12.50 -1.32 17.37
C GLY A 201 -12.14 -2.77 17.71
N SER A 202 -12.83 -3.71 17.09
CA SER A 202 -12.80 -5.14 17.43
C SER A 202 -12.18 -5.96 16.29
N PRO A 203 -10.86 -5.85 16.05
CA PRO A 203 -10.21 -6.65 15.02
C PRO A 203 -10.29 -8.14 15.37
N VAL A 204 -10.32 -8.96 14.32
CA VAL A 204 -10.09 -10.40 14.41
C VAL A 204 -8.66 -10.64 13.95
N ILE A 205 -7.81 -11.15 14.83
CA ILE A 205 -6.38 -11.35 14.54
C ILE A 205 -6.05 -12.83 14.72
N SER A 206 -5.48 -13.43 13.68
CA SER A 206 -5.07 -14.82 13.72
C SER A 206 -3.73 -15.09 13.01
N ASN A 207 -2.91 -15.95 13.60
CA ASN A 207 -1.60 -16.32 13.04
C ASN A 207 -0.73 -15.11 12.62
N TYR A 208 -0.72 -14.04 13.41
CA TYR A 208 -0.05 -12.78 13.07
C TYR A 208 0.98 -12.43 14.13
N ASN A 209 2.24 -12.25 13.73
CA ASN A 209 3.33 -11.94 14.67
C ASN A 209 3.48 -10.42 14.83
N ILE A 210 3.62 -9.94 16.06
CA ILE A 210 3.76 -8.51 16.38
C ILE A 210 5.01 -8.31 17.24
N SER A 211 6.07 -7.79 16.64
CA SER A 211 7.31 -7.46 17.34
C SER A 211 7.48 -5.95 17.49
N ILE A 212 7.81 -5.50 18.70
CA ILE A 212 8.19 -4.11 18.97
C ILE A 212 9.46 -4.05 19.83
N VAL A 213 10.12 -2.89 19.85
CA VAL A 213 11.15 -2.64 20.87
C VAL A 213 10.52 -2.68 22.26
N ASN A 214 11.13 -3.44 23.17
CA ASN A 214 10.73 -3.43 24.57
C ASN A 214 11.11 -2.08 25.18
N SER A 215 10.12 -1.18 25.26
CA SER A 215 10.27 0.18 25.76
C SER A 215 9.08 0.53 26.66
N ALA A 216 9.34 1.34 27.68
CA ALA A 216 8.33 1.70 28.67
C ALA A 216 7.10 2.33 28.01
N ALA A 217 5.91 1.91 28.45
CA ALA A 217 4.62 2.38 27.94
C ALA A 217 4.41 2.18 26.42
N LYS A 218 4.99 1.12 25.85
CA LYS A 218 4.73 0.68 24.48
C LYS A 218 4.09 -0.69 24.45
N TYR A 219 3.18 -0.87 23.51
CA TYR A 219 2.37 -2.07 23.40
C TYR A 219 2.52 -2.67 22.00
N GLY A 220 2.73 -3.99 21.96
CA GLY A 220 2.59 -4.74 20.70
C GLY A 220 1.15 -4.67 20.20
N LEU A 221 0.18 -4.89 21.09
CA LEU A 221 -1.24 -4.75 20.81
C LEU A 221 -1.92 -3.97 21.93
N TYR A 222 -2.59 -2.88 21.60
CA TYR A 222 -3.42 -2.11 22.53
C TYR A 222 -4.73 -1.68 21.88
N LEU A 223 -5.86 -2.05 22.49
CA LEU A 223 -7.18 -1.73 21.95
C LEU A 223 -8.11 -1.20 23.05
N SER A 224 -8.55 0.05 22.90
CA SER A 224 -9.42 0.72 23.86
C SER A 224 -10.89 0.32 23.63
N GLY A 225 -11.57 -0.14 24.68
CA GLY A 225 -13.03 -0.28 24.70
C GLY A 225 -13.60 -1.36 23.77
N ALA A 226 -12.81 -2.37 23.39
CA ALA A 226 -13.20 -3.37 22.41
C ALA A 226 -13.02 -4.82 22.90
N SER A 227 -13.85 -5.73 22.38
CA SER A 227 -13.63 -7.16 22.44
C SER A 227 -12.80 -7.61 21.23
N THR A 228 -11.59 -8.08 21.47
CA THR A 228 -10.71 -8.63 20.45
C THR A 228 -10.88 -10.13 20.34
N ALA A 229 -11.06 -10.65 19.12
CA ALA A 229 -10.99 -12.09 18.89
C ALA A 229 -9.56 -12.45 18.44
N LEU A 230 -8.82 -13.13 19.32
CA LEU A 230 -7.51 -13.70 19.01
C LEU A 230 -7.65 -15.20 18.78
N SER A 231 -7.08 -15.72 17.70
CA SER A 231 -7.04 -17.16 17.45
C SER A 231 -5.71 -17.60 16.81
N GLY A 232 -5.15 -18.72 17.29
CA GLY A 232 -3.80 -19.14 16.91
C GLY A 232 -2.69 -18.31 17.60
N PRO A 233 -1.41 -18.58 17.29
CA PRO A 233 -0.30 -17.82 17.86
C PRO A 233 -0.34 -16.36 17.41
N VAL A 234 -0.40 -15.46 18.40
CA VAL A 234 -0.06 -14.04 18.28
C VAL A 234 1.10 -13.85 19.25
N LEU A 235 2.31 -13.71 18.69
CA LEU A 235 3.58 -13.61 19.42
C LEU A 235 4.13 -12.18 19.34
#